data_AF-A0A7W1DMZ8-F1
#
_entry.id   AF-A0A7W1DMZ8-F1
#
_cell.length_a   1.000
_cell.length_b   1.000
_cell.length_c   1.000
_cell.angle_alpha   90.00
_cell.angle_beta   90.00
_cell.angle_gamma   90.00
#
_symmetry.space_group_name_H-M   'P 1'
#
loop_
_entity.id
_entity.type
_entity.pdbx_description
1 polymer ?
#
loop_
_entity_poly.entity_id
_entity_poly.type
_entity_poly.pdbx_seq_one_letter_code
_entity_poly.pdbx_strand_id
1 'polypeptide(L)'
;MIFFIPLLFVFPKKGDLAFADKLRRLRIRCPACAWEPSRTDRWYCSPGCGHVWNTFDTAALCPGCVKQWTYTVCLSCSVASPHEAWYVDEPEESGG
;
A
#
# COMPACT_ATOMS: atom_id res chain seq x y z
N MET A 1 46.95 -20.46 17.48
CA MET A 1 46.11 -21.08 16.42
C MET A 1 44.97 -20.11 16.16
N ILE A 2 45.07 -19.37 15.05
CA ILE A 2 44.14 -18.29 14.68
C ILE A 2 42.88 -18.96 14.11
N PHE A 3 41.79 -18.98 14.87
CA PHE A 3 40.49 -19.39 14.37
C PHE A 3 39.90 -18.22 13.57
N PHE A 4 40.10 -18.27 12.25
CA PHE A 4 39.33 -17.49 11.29
C PHE A 4 37.86 -17.88 11.42
N ILE A 5 37.06 -17.10 12.14
CA ILE A 5 35.60 -17.16 12.04
C ILE A 5 35.28 -16.59 10.66
N PRO A 6 34.80 -17.39 9.69
CA PRO A 6 34.48 -16.86 8.38
C PRO A 6 33.32 -15.88 8.58
N LEU A 7 33.54 -14.66 8.10
CA LEU A 7 32.51 -13.66 7.90
C LEU A 7 31.29 -14.38 7.32
N LEU A 8 30.21 -14.47 8.10
CA LEU A 8 28.95 -15.01 7.62
C LEU A 8 28.51 -14.14 6.44
N PHE A 9 28.72 -14.65 5.23
CA PHE A 9 28.08 -14.16 4.03
C PHE A 9 26.57 -14.35 4.21
N VAL A 10 25.91 -13.34 4.76
CA VAL A 10 24.45 -13.25 4.78
C VAL A 10 24.00 -12.95 3.36
N PHE A 11 23.91 -13.99 2.53
CA PHE A 11 23.24 -13.88 1.23
C PHE A 11 21.73 -13.73 1.50
N PRO A 12 21.09 -12.62 1.10
CA PRO A 12 19.64 -12.48 1.20
C PRO A 12 18.96 -13.61 0.42
N LYS A 13 17.96 -14.26 1.02
CA LYS A 13 17.21 -15.33 0.33
C LYS A 13 16.47 -14.71 -0.86
N LYS A 14 16.65 -15.28 -2.06
CA LYS A 14 15.99 -14.88 -3.32
C LYS A 14 14.47 -14.61 -3.16
N GLY A 15 13.79 -15.29 -2.25
CA GLY A 15 12.35 -15.12 -1.99
C GLY A 15 11.98 -13.75 -1.39
N ASP A 16 12.84 -13.15 -0.58
CA ASP A 16 12.53 -11.87 0.11
C ASP A 16 12.54 -10.70 -0.89
N LEU A 17 13.43 -10.78 -1.89
CA LEU A 17 13.54 -9.77 -2.94
C LEU A 17 12.33 -9.78 -3.88
N ALA A 18 11.78 -10.95 -4.20
CA ALA A 18 10.63 -11.08 -5.09
C ALA A 18 9.33 -10.55 -4.44
N PHE A 19 9.13 -10.76 -3.14
CA PHE A 19 7.97 -10.22 -2.42
C PHE A 19 8.05 -8.69 -2.29
N ALA A 20 9.21 -8.15 -1.95
CA ALA A 20 9.42 -6.70 -1.87
C ALA A 20 9.24 -6.00 -3.23
N ASP A 21 9.56 -6.68 -4.33
CA ASP A 21 9.31 -6.18 -5.69
C ASP A 21 7.82 -6.21 -6.03
N LYS A 22 7.12 -7.31 -5.70
CA LYS A 22 5.66 -7.41 -5.86
C LYS A 22 4.94 -6.26 -5.15
N LEU A 23 5.32 -5.93 -3.92
CA LEU A 23 4.73 -4.82 -3.17
C LEU A 23 4.98 -3.44 -3.80
N ARG A 24 6.10 -3.25 -4.51
CA ARG A 24 6.39 -1.99 -5.23
C ARG A 24 5.57 -1.83 -6.51
N ARG A 25 5.11 -2.92 -7.09
CA ARG A 25 4.29 -2.93 -8.32
C ARG A 25 2.80 -2.71 -8.07
N LEU A 26 2.35 -2.62 -6.81
CA LEU A 26 0.95 -2.34 -6.51
C LEU A 26 0.63 -0.87 -6.85
N ARG A 27 -0.27 -0.67 -7.81
CA ARG A 27 -0.89 0.65 -8.03
C ARG A 27 -2.14 0.78 -7.19
N ILE A 28 -2.46 2.01 -6.85
CA ILE A 28 -3.68 2.35 -6.16
C ILE A 28 -4.59 3.03 -7.16
N ARG A 29 -5.77 2.45 -7.44
CA ARG A 29 -6.76 3.04 -8.35
C ARG A 29 -8.17 2.78 -7.86
N CYS A 30 -9.05 3.74 -8.12
CA CYS A 30 -10.47 3.57 -7.83
C CYS A 30 -11.02 2.41 -8.67
N PRO A 31 -11.63 1.37 -8.07
CA PRO A 31 -12.16 0.23 -8.83
C PRO A 31 -13.39 0.60 -9.67
N ALA A 32 -14.02 1.75 -9.42
CA ALA A 32 -15.19 2.21 -10.17
C ALA A 32 -14.84 3.08 -11.40
N CYS A 33 -13.81 3.93 -11.31
CA CYS A 33 -13.48 4.90 -12.38
C CYS A 33 -11.99 4.97 -12.75
N ALA A 34 -11.15 4.11 -12.18
CA ALA A 34 -9.71 4.05 -12.39
C ALA A 34 -8.91 5.30 -11.96
N TRP A 35 -9.53 6.27 -11.27
CA TRP A 35 -8.84 7.43 -10.74
C TRP A 35 -7.70 7.02 -9.77
N GLU A 36 -6.52 7.60 -9.97
CA GLU A 36 -5.32 7.35 -9.17
C GLU A 36 -5.14 8.47 -8.14
N PRO A 37 -5.21 8.17 -6.83
CA PRO A 37 -4.98 9.16 -5.79
C PRO A 37 -3.53 9.61 -5.76
N SER A 38 -3.33 10.91 -5.67
CA SER A 38 -2.06 11.55 -5.39
C SER A 38 -1.69 11.45 -3.90
N ARG A 39 -0.41 11.65 -3.58
CA ARG A 39 0.08 11.73 -2.19
C ARG A 39 -0.53 12.90 -1.40
N THR A 40 -1.02 13.92 -2.10
CA THR A 40 -1.63 15.11 -1.49
C THR A 40 -3.12 14.97 -1.23
N ASP A 41 -3.77 13.92 -1.73
CA ASP A 41 -5.19 13.69 -1.49
C ASP A 41 -5.48 13.37 -0.03
N ARG A 42 -6.64 13.81 0.44
CA ARG A 42 -7.02 13.78 1.85
C ARG A 42 -8.44 13.25 2.03
N TRP A 43 -8.57 12.35 3.00
CA TRP A 43 -9.83 11.87 3.53
C TRP A 43 -9.97 12.33 4.98
N TYR A 44 -11.21 12.38 5.43
CA TYR A 44 -11.58 12.79 6.78
C TYR A 44 -12.17 11.62 7.57
N CYS A 45 -11.76 11.46 8.82
CA CYS A 45 -12.22 10.37 9.67
C CYS A 45 -13.64 10.66 10.17
N SER A 46 -14.68 10.27 9.41
CA SER A 46 -16.08 10.44 9.79
C SER A 46 -16.92 9.18 9.57
N PRO A 47 -17.65 8.68 10.59
CA PRO A 47 -17.82 9.24 11.94
C PRO A 47 -16.71 8.78 12.91
N GLY A 48 -15.57 9.48 12.96
CA GLY A 48 -14.44 9.15 13.83
C GLY A 48 -13.85 10.39 14.50
N CYS A 49 -12.53 10.44 14.69
CA CYS A 49 -11.87 11.56 15.38
C CYS A 49 -11.65 12.81 14.52
N GLY A 50 -12.09 12.79 13.26
CA GLY A 50 -11.89 13.90 12.33
C GLY A 50 -10.46 14.13 11.87
N HIS A 51 -9.56 13.16 12.06
CA HIS A 51 -8.22 13.25 11.48
C HIS A 51 -8.30 13.32 9.94
N VAL A 52 -7.39 14.08 9.34
CA VAL A 52 -7.29 14.28 7.89
C VAL A 52 -5.99 13.66 7.38
N TRP A 53 -6.07 12.64 6.54
CA TRP A 53 -4.89 11.92 6.04
C TRP A 53 -5.13 11.29 4.68
N ASN A 54 -4.07 10.81 4.03
CA ASN A 54 -4.22 9.95 2.87
C ASN A 54 -4.47 8.52 3.37
N THR A 55 -5.61 7.93 3.02
CA THR A 55 -5.98 6.59 3.51
C THR A 55 -4.97 5.51 3.11
N PHE A 56 -4.27 5.68 2.00
CA PHE A 56 -3.32 4.70 1.50
C PHE A 56 -1.96 4.73 2.21
N ASP A 57 -1.65 5.80 2.96
CA ASP A 57 -0.41 5.88 3.75
C ASP A 57 -0.37 4.84 4.88
N THR A 58 -1.55 4.42 5.35
CA THR A 58 -1.71 3.55 6.52
C THR A 58 -2.65 2.38 6.26
N ALA A 59 -2.86 2.02 4.99
CA ALA A 59 -3.81 0.98 4.58
C ALA A 59 -5.18 1.14 5.28
N ALA A 60 -5.72 2.36 5.25
CA ALA A 60 -6.99 2.77 5.85
C ALA A 60 -7.06 2.74 7.39
N LEU A 61 -5.94 2.60 8.10
CA LEU A 61 -5.88 2.78 9.54
C LEU A 61 -5.81 4.26 9.91
N CYS A 62 -6.80 4.79 10.62
CA CYS A 62 -6.77 6.20 11.06
C CYS A 62 -5.62 6.44 12.05
N PRO A 63 -4.66 7.34 11.79
CA PRO A 63 -3.58 7.65 12.73
C PRO A 63 -4.06 8.27 14.05
N GLY A 64 -5.21 8.96 14.02
CA GLY A 64 -5.73 9.68 15.19
C GLY A 64 -6.49 8.80 16.19
N CYS A 65 -7.28 7.84 15.71
CA CYS A 65 -8.12 6.99 16.59
C CYS A 65 -7.94 5.49 16.37
N VAL A 66 -7.01 5.08 15.52
CA VAL A 66 -6.67 3.68 15.25
C VAL A 66 -7.85 2.87 14.65
N LYS A 67 -8.86 3.56 14.13
CA LYS A 67 -9.98 2.93 13.44
C LYS A 67 -9.54 2.41 12.07
N GLN A 68 -9.73 1.11 11.84
CA GLN A 68 -9.52 0.49 10.53
C GLN A 68 -10.75 0.72 9.64
N TRP A 69 -10.59 1.46 8.55
CA TRP A 69 -11.63 1.62 7.55
C TRP A 69 -11.62 0.45 6.56
N THR A 70 -12.80 -0.09 6.27
CA THR A 70 -12.97 -1.18 5.28
C THR A 70 -13.37 -0.65 3.90
N TYR A 71 -13.81 0.61 3.82
CA TYR A 71 -14.20 1.29 2.59
C TYR A 71 -13.48 2.63 2.46
N THR A 72 -13.21 3.02 1.22
CA THR A 72 -12.66 4.33 0.86
C THR A 72 -13.52 4.95 -0.22
N VAL A 73 -13.87 6.21 -0.03
CA VAL A 73 -14.65 7.01 -0.98
C VAL A 73 -13.72 7.58 -2.04
N CYS A 74 -14.07 7.46 -3.31
CA CYS A 74 -13.31 8.09 -4.38
C CYS A 74 -13.53 9.61 -4.41
N LEU A 75 -12.44 10.40 -4.47
CA LEU A 75 -12.54 11.86 -4.55
C LEU A 75 -12.95 12.35 -5.95
N SER A 76 -12.84 11.49 -6.97
CA SER A 76 -13.23 11.82 -8.36
C SER A 76 -14.69 11.43 -8.67
N CYS A 77 -15.12 10.20 -8.33
CA CYS A 77 -16.47 9.71 -8.67
C CYS A 77 -17.42 9.58 -7.47
N SER A 78 -16.94 9.87 -6.25
CA SER A 78 -17.73 9.78 -5.00
C SER A 78 -18.27 8.38 -4.65
N VAL A 79 -17.89 7.34 -5.39
CA VAL A 79 -18.26 5.95 -5.08
C VAL A 79 -17.41 5.44 -3.92
N ALA A 80 -18.07 4.87 -2.91
CA ALA A 80 -17.40 4.11 -1.86
C ALA A 80 -17.08 2.70 -2.37
N SER A 81 -15.83 2.27 -2.23
CA SER A 81 -15.40 0.93 -2.62
C SER A 81 -14.58 0.28 -1.51
N PRO A 82 -14.59 -1.07 -1.39
CA PRO A 82 -13.76 -1.76 -0.40
C PRO A 82 -12.30 -1.31 -0.52
N HIS A 83 -11.65 -0.97 0.59
CA HIS A 83 -10.31 -0.40 0.56
C HIS A 83 -9.28 -1.35 -0.09
N GLU A 84 -9.43 -2.65 0.13
CA GLU A 84 -8.60 -3.69 -0.49
C GLU A 84 -8.71 -3.73 -2.02
N ALA A 85 -9.88 -3.37 -2.59
CA ALA A 85 -10.10 -3.39 -4.03
C ALA A 85 -9.40 -2.25 -4.78
N TRP A 86 -8.78 -1.31 -4.06
CA TRP A 86 -8.01 -0.23 -4.67
C TRP A 86 -6.60 -0.66 -5.09
N TYR A 87 -6.07 -1.75 -4.52
CA TYR A 87 -4.73 -2.24 -4.82
C TYR A 87 -4.78 -3.16 -6.03
N VAL A 88 -4.20 -2.74 -7.14
CA VAL A 88 -4.11 -3.52 -8.39
C VAL A 88 -2.66 -3.94 -8.64
N ASP A 89 -2.48 -5.21 -9.00
CA ASP A 89 -1.19 -5.70 -9.50
C ASP A 89 -0.94 -5.07 -10.88
N GLU A 90 0.20 -4.41 -11.08
CA GLU A 90 0.63 -4.09 -12.45
C GLU A 90 0.94 -5.40 -13.18
N PRO A 91 0.43 -5.62 -14.40
CA PRO A 91 0.79 -6.78 -15.17
C PRO A 91 2.31 -6.79 -15.38
N GLU A 92 2.94 -7.92 -15.09
CA GLU A 92 4.35 -8.12 -15.39
C GLU A 92 4.52 -8.01 -16.91
N GLU A 93 5.11 -6.91 -17.37
CA GLU A 93 5.52 -6.76 -18.75
C GLU A 93 6.61 -7.81 -19.00
N SER A 94 6.21 -8.96 -19.55
CA SER A 94 7.10 -10.04 -19.95
C SER A 94 7.96 -9.55 -21.12
N GLY A 95 9.09 -8.92 -20.79
CA GLY A 95 10.13 -8.60 -21.75
C GLY A 95 10.62 -9.87 -22.43
N GLY A 96 10.35 -9.99 -23.73
CA GLY A 96 10.88 -11.02 -24.62
C GLY A 96 12.33 -10.79 -25.03
#